data_AF-A0A1G4REN3-F1
#
_entry.id   AF-A0A1G4REN3-F1
#
_cell.length_a   1.000
_cell.length_b   1.000
_cell.length_c   1.000
_cell.angle_alpha   90.00
_cell.angle_beta   90.00
_cell.angle_gamma   90.00
#
_symmetry.space_group_name_H-M   'P 1'
#
loop_
_entity.id
_entity.type
_entity.pdbx_description
1 polymer ?
#
loop_
_entity_poly.entity_id
_entity_poly.type
_entity_poly.pdbx_seq_one_letter_code
_entity_poly.pdbx_strand_id
1 'polypeptide(L)'
;MKRPLITACVVSLLLACGAPVFAAEAAAGSLAKSAISQEPFFAGLVTEAGRLKAETEGFTPTPSLLTHPDFQTYAQAIRALSAGDLQGHITLKARGTDRDLKCILTGLSRDLPIKLTAIEAAKSDADMKTALNNMASLLSDNIDVIMTPATADSGLDCTVEFGPDA
;
A
#
# COMPACT_ATOMS: atom_id res chain seq x y z
N MET A 1 -7.04 31.32 -72.22
CA MET A 1 -7.45 32.72 -71.92
C MET A 1 -8.76 32.71 -71.14
N LYS A 2 -8.78 33.44 -70.02
CA LYS A 2 -9.89 34.01 -69.21
C LYS A 2 -11.36 33.62 -69.53
N ARG A 3 -12.01 32.91 -68.56
CA ARG A 3 -13.30 33.10 -67.80
C ARG A 3 -14.44 34.00 -68.37
N PRO A 4 -15.75 33.98 -67.93
CA PRO A 4 -16.41 33.31 -66.76
C PRO A 4 -17.90 32.83 -66.94
N LEU A 5 -18.49 32.35 -65.82
CA LEU A 5 -19.87 32.61 -65.30
C LEU A 5 -21.05 31.69 -65.72
N ILE A 6 -21.66 30.96 -64.76
CA ILE A 6 -22.94 31.30 -64.09
C ILE A 6 -23.40 30.14 -63.16
N THR A 7 -23.56 30.54 -61.90
CA THR A 7 -24.41 30.08 -60.78
C THR A 7 -25.50 29.03 -61.03
N ALA A 8 -25.59 28.04 -60.12
CA ALA A 8 -26.87 27.63 -59.51
C ALA A 8 -26.65 26.95 -58.15
N CYS A 9 -27.19 27.57 -57.09
CA CYS A 9 -27.37 27.01 -55.76
C CYS A 9 -28.21 25.74 -55.79
N VAL A 10 -27.81 24.70 -55.04
CA VAL A 10 -28.76 24.00 -54.16
C VAL A 10 -28.04 23.68 -52.86
N VAL A 11 -28.51 24.34 -51.81
CA VAL A 11 -28.24 24.07 -50.41
C VAL A 11 -28.78 22.68 -50.08
N SER A 12 -27.96 21.84 -49.45
CA SER A 12 -28.47 20.71 -48.67
C SER A 12 -27.73 20.70 -47.34
N LEU A 13 -28.39 21.38 -46.41
CA LEU A 13 -28.13 21.42 -44.99
C LEU A 13 -28.49 20.05 -44.41
N LEU A 14 -27.49 19.21 -44.13
CA LEU A 14 -27.67 18.07 -43.23
C LEU A 14 -27.12 18.47 -41.86
N LEU A 15 -28.08 18.78 -41.02
CA LEU A 15 -27.96 19.11 -39.61
C LEU A 15 -27.31 17.93 -38.88
N ALA A 16 -26.10 18.14 -38.37
CA ALA A 16 -25.44 17.23 -37.45
C ALA A 16 -26.15 17.34 -36.08
N CYS A 17 -27.02 16.39 -35.75
CA CYS A 17 -27.50 16.19 -34.38
C CYS A 17 -26.51 15.28 -33.65
N GLY A 18 -25.93 15.82 -32.59
CA GLY A 18 -24.82 15.24 -31.84
C GLY A 18 -25.17 13.93 -31.12
N ALA A 19 -24.16 13.07 -31.08
CA ALA A 19 -23.96 12.15 -29.97
C ALA A 19 -22.84 12.74 -29.09
N PRO A 20 -22.91 12.61 -27.76
CA PRO A 20 -21.99 13.27 -26.85
C PRO A 20 -20.62 12.61 -26.99
N VAL A 21 -19.65 13.30 -27.56
CA VAL A 21 -18.25 12.97 -27.32
C VAL A 21 -17.93 13.51 -25.92
N PHE A 22 -18.37 12.79 -24.89
CA PHE A 22 -17.56 12.70 -23.70
C PHE A 22 -16.30 11.94 -24.14
N ALA A 23 -15.30 12.69 -24.60
CA ALA A 23 -13.93 12.25 -24.44
C ALA A 23 -13.70 12.19 -22.93
N ALA A 24 -14.17 11.11 -22.31
CA ALA A 24 -13.46 10.59 -21.16
C ALA A 24 -12.09 10.23 -21.73
N GLU A 25 -11.15 11.17 -21.62
CA GLU A 25 -9.77 10.79 -21.33
C GLU A 25 -9.85 9.96 -20.05
N ALA A 26 -10.19 8.68 -20.21
CA ALA A 26 -9.61 7.65 -19.42
C ALA A 26 -8.11 7.78 -19.71
N ALA A 27 -7.47 8.69 -18.97
CA ALA A 27 -6.10 8.53 -18.61
C ALA A 27 -6.05 7.13 -18.00
N ALA A 28 -5.76 6.15 -18.85
CA ALA A 28 -5.14 4.91 -18.46
C ALA A 28 -3.81 5.33 -17.87
N GLY A 29 -3.87 5.87 -16.66
CA GLY A 29 -2.72 6.05 -15.81
C GLY A 29 -2.14 4.66 -15.73
N SER A 30 -0.96 4.49 -16.31
CA SER A 30 0.05 3.67 -15.66
C SER A 30 -0.20 3.82 -14.16
N LEU A 31 -0.52 2.73 -13.46
CA LEU A 31 -0.50 2.72 -12.00
C LEU A 31 0.94 3.01 -11.61
N ALA A 32 1.31 4.29 -11.67
CA ALA A 32 2.64 4.75 -11.39
C ALA A 32 2.86 4.36 -9.94
N LYS A 33 3.87 3.53 -9.67
CA LYS A 33 4.21 3.16 -8.30
C LYS A 33 4.46 4.44 -7.51
N SER A 34 4.11 4.45 -6.22
CA SER A 34 4.40 5.57 -5.34
C SER A 34 5.87 6.00 -5.47
N ALA A 35 6.15 7.30 -5.56
CA ALA A 35 7.54 7.78 -5.61
C ALA A 35 8.32 7.35 -4.36
N ILE A 36 7.66 7.33 -3.20
CA ILE A 36 8.18 6.83 -1.93
C ILE A 36 8.61 5.37 -2.06
N SER A 37 7.82 4.52 -2.73
CA SER A 37 8.16 3.10 -2.91
C SER A 37 9.45 2.84 -3.69
N GLN A 38 9.95 3.84 -4.44
CA GLN A 38 11.19 3.75 -5.21
C GLN A 38 12.41 4.24 -4.41
N GLU A 39 12.20 4.88 -3.27
CA GLU A 39 13.30 5.26 -2.39
C GLU A 39 13.92 4.02 -1.74
N PRO A 40 15.26 3.89 -1.70
CA PRO A 40 15.93 2.66 -1.25
C PRO A 40 15.49 2.17 0.14
N PHE A 41 15.23 3.10 1.07
CA PHE A 41 14.77 2.77 2.41
C PHE A 41 13.40 2.07 2.39
N PHE A 42 12.40 2.67 1.73
CA PHE A 42 11.03 2.14 1.67
C PHE A 42 10.93 0.90 0.76
N ALA A 43 11.69 0.87 -0.33
CA ALA A 43 11.84 -0.34 -1.15
C ALA A 43 12.40 -1.52 -0.33
N GLY A 44 13.31 -1.23 0.60
CA GLY A 44 13.83 -2.20 1.56
C GLY A 44 12.75 -2.75 2.49
N LEU A 45 11.90 -1.87 3.05
CA LEU A 45 10.76 -2.28 3.90
C LEU A 45 9.80 -3.21 3.14
N VAL A 46 9.44 -2.84 1.91
CA VAL A 46 8.54 -3.66 1.07
C VAL A 46 9.16 -5.03 0.75
N THR A 47 10.46 -5.06 0.43
CA THR A 47 11.17 -6.31 0.16
C THR A 47 11.16 -7.22 1.38
N GLU A 48 11.42 -6.66 2.56
CA GLU A 48 11.46 -7.42 3.81
C GLU A 48 10.08 -7.90 4.24
N ALA A 49 9.04 -7.05 4.14
CA ALA A 49 7.66 -7.42 4.37
C ALA A 49 7.21 -8.57 3.44
N GLY A 50 7.61 -8.51 2.16
CA GLY A 50 7.34 -9.57 1.18
C GLY A 50 7.99 -10.91 1.55
N ARG A 51 9.27 -10.88 1.97
CA ARG A 51 9.98 -12.07 2.45
C ARG A 51 9.28 -12.67 3.69
N LEU A 52 8.99 -11.83 4.69
CA LEU A 52 8.35 -12.24 5.93
C LEU A 52 6.94 -12.79 5.71
N LYS A 53 6.19 -12.21 4.77
CA LYS A 53 4.87 -12.71 4.38
C LYS A 53 4.97 -14.13 3.84
N ALA A 54 5.89 -14.37 2.91
CA ALA A 54 6.09 -15.70 2.33
C ALA A 54 6.52 -16.73 3.38
N GLU A 55 7.39 -16.36 4.34
CA GLU A 55 7.75 -17.21 5.47
C GLU A 55 6.55 -17.53 6.38
N THR A 56 5.74 -16.50 6.69
CA THR A 56 4.52 -16.66 7.49
C THR A 56 3.55 -17.65 6.86
N GLU A 57 3.34 -17.54 5.54
CA GLU A 57 2.47 -18.43 4.76
C GLU A 57 3.04 -19.86 4.61
N GLY A 58 4.36 -20.00 4.75
CA GLY A 58 5.05 -21.30 4.69
C GLY A 58 5.04 -22.09 6.00
N PHE A 59 4.71 -21.47 7.14
CA PHE A 59 4.71 -22.16 8.41
C PHE A 59 3.59 -23.18 8.53
N THR A 60 3.90 -24.34 9.12
CA THR A 60 2.86 -25.28 9.57
C THR A 60 2.18 -24.69 10.81
N PRO A 61 0.85 -24.55 10.83
CA PRO A 61 0.15 -23.84 11.89
C PRO A 61 -0.06 -24.74 13.11
N THR A 62 1.04 -25.02 13.83
CA THR A 62 1.03 -25.80 15.07
C THR A 62 1.83 -25.08 16.16
N PRO A 63 1.42 -25.15 17.45
CA PRO A 63 2.16 -24.52 18.54
C PRO A 63 3.64 -24.92 18.67
N SER A 64 4.04 -26.09 18.15
CA SER A 64 5.45 -26.50 18.15
C SER A 64 6.35 -25.58 17.31
N LEU A 65 5.77 -24.79 16.39
CA LEU A 65 6.48 -23.77 15.62
C LEU A 65 7.33 -22.84 16.50
N LEU A 66 6.83 -22.47 17.69
CA LEU A 66 7.52 -21.52 18.57
C LEU A 66 8.88 -22.01 19.07
N THR A 67 9.10 -23.32 19.02
CA THR A 67 10.36 -23.97 19.42
C THR A 67 11.36 -24.11 18.27
N HIS A 68 10.95 -23.84 17.03
CA HIS A 68 11.86 -23.89 15.88
C HIS A 68 12.84 -22.70 15.88
N PRO A 69 14.12 -22.92 15.54
CA PRO A 69 15.10 -21.84 15.41
C PRO A 69 14.73 -20.83 14.32
N ASP A 70 14.10 -21.31 13.24
CA ASP A 70 13.64 -20.46 12.14
C ASP A 70 12.57 -19.46 12.62
N PHE A 71 11.70 -19.87 13.55
CA PHE A 71 10.70 -18.97 14.13
C PHE A 71 11.35 -17.86 14.96
N GLN A 72 12.43 -18.16 15.69
CA GLN A 72 13.15 -17.14 16.47
C GLN A 72 13.80 -16.09 15.57
N THR A 73 14.39 -16.52 14.45
CA THR A 73 14.94 -15.63 13.43
C THR A 73 13.85 -14.77 12.79
N TYR A 74 12.73 -15.39 12.42
CA TYR A 74 11.54 -14.72 11.91
C TYR A 74 11.01 -13.67 12.89
N ALA A 75 10.88 -14.00 14.17
CA ALA A 75 10.38 -13.10 15.21
C ALA A 75 11.29 -11.88 15.41
N GLN A 76 12.61 -12.04 15.27
CA GLN A 76 13.55 -10.91 15.28
C GLN A 76 13.37 -10.02 14.06
N ALA A 77 13.20 -10.61 12.88
CA ALA A 77 12.97 -9.86 11.66
C ALA A 77 11.64 -9.09 11.65
N ILE A 78 10.56 -9.65 12.23
CA ILE A 78 9.30 -8.90 12.44
C ILE A 78 9.52 -7.66 13.32
N ARG A 79 10.28 -7.80 14.41
CA ARG A 79 10.62 -6.66 15.29
C ARG A 79 11.47 -5.62 14.56
N ALA A 80 12.39 -6.07 13.70
CA ALA A 80 13.20 -5.18 12.87
C ALA A 80 12.35 -4.42 11.83
N LEU A 81 11.40 -5.09 11.17
CA LEU A 81 10.45 -4.46 10.24
C LEU A 81 9.60 -3.41 10.97
N SER A 82 9.05 -3.74 12.14
CA SER A 82 8.32 -2.80 12.99
C SER A 82 9.12 -1.54 13.33
N ALA A 83 10.40 -1.70 13.71
CA ALA A 83 11.29 -0.56 13.94
C ALA A 83 11.57 0.22 12.64
N GLY A 84 11.67 -0.47 11.51
CA GLY A 84 11.78 0.13 10.18
C GLY A 84 10.57 0.99 9.80
N ASP A 85 9.36 0.50 10.04
CA ASP A 85 8.12 1.26 9.79
C ASP A 85 8.06 2.51 10.65
N LEU A 86 8.42 2.41 11.94
CA LEU A 86 8.51 3.58 12.82
C LEU A 86 9.55 4.59 12.32
N GLN A 87 10.72 4.12 11.84
CA GLN A 87 11.71 5.01 11.23
C GLN A 87 11.19 5.63 9.93
N GLY A 88 10.37 4.92 9.16
CA GLY A 88 9.66 5.43 8.01
C GLY A 88 8.72 6.57 8.40
N HIS A 89 7.86 6.36 9.41
CA HIS A 89 7.03 7.42 9.99
C HIS A 89 7.85 8.68 10.32
N ILE A 90 8.92 8.52 11.12
CA ILE A 90 9.75 9.64 11.59
C ILE A 90 10.34 10.40 10.40
N THR A 91 10.80 9.66 9.38
CA THR A 91 11.38 10.22 8.16
C THR A 91 10.36 11.04 7.39
N LEU A 92 9.15 10.53 7.18
CA LEU A 92 8.09 11.22 6.43
C LEU A 92 7.56 12.43 7.20
N LYS A 93 7.39 12.31 8.52
CA LYS A 93 7.02 13.41 9.42
C LYS A 93 8.01 14.57 9.34
N ALA A 94 9.32 14.27 9.39
CA ALA A 94 10.37 15.30 9.31
C ALA A 94 10.37 16.05 7.97
N ARG A 95 9.96 15.40 6.88
CA ARG A 95 9.86 16.02 5.55
C ARG A 95 8.56 16.81 5.33
N GLY A 96 7.56 16.64 6.21
CA GLY A 96 6.24 17.27 6.06
C GLY A 96 5.44 16.77 4.85
N THR A 97 5.71 15.56 4.35
CA THR A 97 5.08 14.97 3.15
C THR A 97 4.31 13.67 3.46
N ASP A 98 3.70 13.10 2.41
CA ASP A 98 3.11 11.76 2.32
C ASP A 98 1.83 11.52 3.11
N ARG A 99 1.13 12.61 3.44
CA ARG A 99 -0.29 12.61 3.84
C ARG A 99 -0.56 11.60 4.96
N ASP A 100 -1.41 10.61 4.71
CA ASP A 100 -1.77 9.60 5.72
C ASP A 100 -0.70 8.51 5.90
N LEU A 101 0.19 8.30 4.91
CA LEU A 101 1.19 7.22 4.92
C LEU A 101 2.05 7.26 6.18
N LYS A 102 2.48 8.46 6.61
CA LYS A 102 3.27 8.60 7.84
C LYS A 102 2.54 7.99 9.05
N CYS A 103 1.25 8.24 9.21
CA CYS A 103 0.48 7.72 10.34
C CYS A 103 0.19 6.22 10.16
N ILE A 104 -0.04 5.77 8.94
CA ILE A 104 -0.20 4.35 8.62
C ILE A 104 1.04 3.56 9.03
N LEU A 105 2.25 4.06 8.74
CA LEU A 105 3.50 3.43 9.16
C LEU A 105 3.64 3.36 10.69
N THR A 106 3.17 4.38 11.42
CA THR A 106 3.08 4.29 12.89
C THR A 106 2.15 3.18 13.33
N GLY A 107 0.96 3.07 12.73
CA GLY A 107 0.01 1.99 13.01
C GLY A 107 0.62 0.60 12.77
N LEU A 108 1.22 0.40 11.61
CA LEU A 108 1.91 -0.85 11.24
C LEU A 108 3.03 -1.21 12.23
N SER A 109 3.84 -0.22 12.64
CA SER A 109 4.92 -0.44 13.61
C SER A 109 4.41 -0.98 14.94
N ARG A 110 3.19 -0.61 15.35
CA ARG A 110 2.55 -1.05 16.60
C ARG A 110 1.82 -2.37 16.44
N ASP A 111 1.19 -2.59 15.29
CA ASP A 111 0.42 -3.80 15.03
C ASP A 111 1.29 -5.04 14.80
N LEU A 112 2.47 -4.88 14.19
CA LEU A 112 3.39 -6.01 13.95
C LEU A 112 3.77 -6.74 15.26
N PRO A 113 4.24 -6.07 16.33
CA PRO A 113 4.48 -6.70 17.63
C PRO A 113 3.23 -7.34 18.25
N ILE A 114 2.05 -6.74 18.06
CA ILE A 114 0.78 -7.28 18.57
C ILE A 114 0.46 -8.60 17.86
N LYS A 115 0.59 -8.66 16.52
CA LYS A 115 0.37 -9.91 15.77
C LYS A 115 1.40 -10.97 16.13
N LEU A 116 2.66 -10.60 16.33
CA LEU A 116 3.70 -11.53 16.77
C LEU A 116 3.38 -12.13 18.15
N THR A 117 2.96 -11.28 19.09
CA THR A 117 2.52 -11.73 20.42
C THR A 117 1.33 -12.69 20.33
N ALA A 118 0.39 -12.46 19.40
CA ALA A 118 -0.73 -13.36 19.17
C ALA A 118 -0.29 -14.74 18.66
N ILE A 119 0.75 -14.81 17.82
CA ILE A 119 1.37 -16.07 17.38
C ILE A 119 2.02 -16.77 18.58
N GLU A 120 2.80 -16.05 19.37
CA GLU A 120 3.47 -16.56 20.58
C GLU A 120 2.49 -17.04 21.66
N ALA A 121 1.28 -16.48 21.70
CA ALA A 121 0.23 -16.83 22.66
C ALA A 121 -0.72 -17.96 22.18
N ALA A 122 -0.61 -18.40 20.92
CA ALA A 122 -1.50 -19.41 20.35
C ALA A 122 -1.31 -20.78 21.04
N LYS A 123 -2.43 -21.41 21.47
CA LYS A 123 -2.42 -22.66 22.24
C LYS A 123 -2.92 -23.87 21.45
N SER A 124 -3.51 -23.64 20.29
CA SER A 124 -4.07 -24.67 19.41
C SER A 124 -3.65 -24.43 17.97
N ASP A 125 -3.73 -25.46 17.13
CA ASP A 125 -3.46 -25.34 15.69
C ASP A 125 -4.41 -24.32 15.03
N ALA A 126 -5.65 -24.21 15.49
CA ALA A 126 -6.63 -23.25 14.99
C ALA A 126 -6.28 -21.80 15.36
N ASP A 127 -5.84 -21.57 16.61
CA ASP A 127 -5.37 -20.25 17.05
C ASP A 127 -4.09 -19.86 16.30
N MET A 128 -3.17 -20.81 16.15
CA MET A 128 -1.91 -20.60 15.42
C MET A 128 -2.18 -20.24 13.96
N LYS A 129 -3.07 -20.98 13.29
CA LYS A 129 -3.50 -20.66 11.93
C LYS A 129 -4.09 -19.27 11.81
N THR A 130 -4.96 -18.89 12.75
CA THR A 130 -5.59 -17.56 12.75
C THR A 130 -4.56 -16.46 12.96
N ALA A 131 -3.63 -16.64 13.91
CA ALA A 131 -2.58 -15.67 14.20
C ALA A 131 -1.61 -15.50 13.01
N LEU A 132 -1.19 -16.60 12.38
CA LEU A 132 -0.34 -16.57 11.18
C LEU A 132 -1.04 -15.88 10.00
N ASN A 133 -2.32 -16.18 9.75
CA ASN A 133 -3.09 -15.51 8.70
C ASN A 133 -3.20 -14.00 8.93
N ASN A 134 -3.48 -13.58 10.18
CA ASN A 134 -3.56 -12.16 10.52
C ASN A 134 -2.23 -11.44 10.35
N MET A 135 -1.12 -12.11 10.66
CA MET A 135 0.21 -11.59 10.41
C MET A 135 0.51 -11.46 8.91
N ALA A 136 0.19 -12.48 8.11
CA ALA A 136 0.37 -12.45 6.66
C ALA A 136 -0.45 -11.33 6.00
N SER A 137 -1.68 -11.09 6.45
CA SER A 137 -2.50 -9.96 6.00
C SER A 137 -1.85 -8.62 6.34
N LEU A 138 -1.39 -8.43 7.58
CA LEU A 138 -0.72 -7.19 7.98
C LEU A 138 0.57 -6.92 7.19
N LEU A 139 1.33 -7.96 6.88
CA LEU A 139 2.53 -7.85 6.03
C LEU A 139 2.16 -7.50 4.58
N SER A 140 1.01 -7.97 4.08
CA SER A 140 0.47 -7.51 2.79
C SER A 140 0.09 -6.04 2.84
N ASP A 141 -0.60 -5.60 3.90
CA ASP A 141 -0.99 -4.20 4.08
C ASP A 141 0.25 -3.29 4.10
N ASN A 142 1.32 -3.70 4.79
CA ASN A 142 2.59 -2.98 4.81
C ASN A 142 3.15 -2.73 3.40
N ILE A 143 3.14 -3.76 2.55
CA ILE A 143 3.57 -3.67 1.15
C ILE A 143 2.66 -2.71 0.37
N ASP A 144 1.36 -2.93 0.49
CA ASP A 144 0.35 -2.25 -0.32
C ASP A 144 0.32 -0.75 -0.04
N VAL A 145 0.41 -0.32 1.23
CA VAL A 145 0.37 1.10 1.59
C VAL A 145 1.60 1.86 1.15
N ILE A 146 2.77 1.23 1.09
CA ILE A 146 4.00 1.86 0.59
C ILE A 146 3.98 1.94 -0.95
N MET A 147 3.52 0.88 -1.62
CA MET A 147 3.51 0.79 -3.08
C MET A 147 2.41 1.65 -3.73
N THR A 148 1.29 1.81 -3.04
CA THR A 148 0.14 2.59 -3.52
C THR A 148 0.49 4.09 -3.52
N PRO A 149 0.28 4.80 -4.64
CA PRO A 149 0.44 6.26 -4.67
C PRO A 149 -0.35 6.93 -3.57
N ALA A 150 0.23 7.95 -2.92
CA ALA A 150 -0.42 8.71 -1.88
C ALA A 150 -1.57 9.58 -2.42
N THR A 151 -2.71 8.94 -2.73
CA THR A 151 -3.92 9.61 -3.23
C THR A 151 -4.87 10.02 -2.10
N ALA A 152 -4.68 9.50 -0.89
CA ALA A 152 -5.48 9.84 0.29
C ALA A 152 -4.79 10.90 1.19
N ASP A 153 -5.57 11.94 1.55
CA ASP A 153 -5.38 12.83 2.71
C ASP A 153 -6.72 12.75 3.38
N SER A 154 -6.80 12.04 4.48
CA SER A 154 -7.95 12.11 5.35
C SER A 154 -7.81 13.26 6.35
N GLY A 155 -6.67 13.95 6.35
CA GLY A 155 -6.28 14.86 7.42
C GLY A 155 -5.89 14.10 8.69
N LEU A 156 -5.42 12.85 8.55
CA LEU A 156 -5.05 12.00 9.68
C LEU A 156 -3.93 12.67 10.49
N ASP A 157 -4.24 12.99 11.75
CA ASP A 157 -3.24 13.42 12.72
C ASP A 157 -2.80 12.22 13.55
N CYS A 158 -1.55 11.79 13.35
CA CYS A 158 -1.01 10.63 14.04
C CYS A 158 -1.05 10.81 15.57
N THR A 159 -1.01 12.06 16.05
CA THR A 159 -1.08 12.40 17.48
C THR A 159 -2.46 12.10 18.06
N VAL A 160 -3.51 12.34 17.28
CA VAL A 160 -4.90 12.05 17.67
C VAL A 160 -5.14 10.54 17.69
N GLU A 161 -4.64 9.83 16.67
CA GLU A 161 -4.86 8.39 16.52
C GLU A 161 -4.01 7.54 17.48
N PHE A 162 -2.76 7.94 17.72
CA PHE A 162 -1.77 7.10 18.39
C PHE A 162 -1.15 7.72 19.65
N GLY A 163 -1.55 8.94 20.00
CA GLY A 163 -1.10 9.66 21.21
C GLY A 163 0.10 10.59 20.98
N PRO A 164 0.57 11.30 22.03
CA PRO A 164 1.60 12.34 21.92
C PRO A 164 2.98 11.84 21.47
N ASP A 165 3.24 10.54 21.65
CA ASP A 165 4.51 9.91 21.27
C ASP A 165 4.51 9.40 19.82
N ALA A 166 3.46 9.73 19.05
CA ALA A 166 3.28 9.33 17.66
C ALA A 166 4.18 10.10 16.69
#